data_AF-A0A3A8XXR6-F1
#
_entry.id   AF-A0A3A8XXR6-F1
#
_cell.length_a   1.000
_cell.length_b   1.000
_cell.length_c   1.000
_cell.angle_alpha   90.00
_cell.angle_beta   90.00
_cell.angle_gamma   90.00
#
_symmetry.space_group_name_H-M   'P 1'
#
loop_
_entity.id
_entity.type
_entity.pdbx_description
1 polymer ?
#
loop_
_entity_poly.entity_id
_entity_poly.type
_entity_poly.pdbx_seq_one_letter_code
_entity_poly.pdbx_strand_id
1 'polypeptide(L)'
;MIDFVARLYGLPGLEAAKKLASDFGISYDSRGRASPKPARRSVSAELRFLQAERKCFRVLSDYLHLLERWETAYAPKSPGDGWNPLFVEAMQKREYVGYLLDTLLTGTKEEKAAVITGHGKEVERIERRVSKFAARGQASRGNSRRQHGR
;
A
#
# COMPACT_ATOMS: atom_id res chain seq x y z
N MET A 1 44.28 7.06 14.58
CA MET A 1 44.75 7.53 15.90
C MET A 1 44.90 6.37 16.89
N ILE A 2 43.89 5.50 17.05
CA ILE A 2 44.00 4.28 17.86
C ILE A 2 45.15 3.38 17.38
N ASP A 3 45.34 3.24 16.06
CA ASP A 3 46.41 2.42 15.47
C ASP A 3 47.82 2.93 15.79
N PHE A 4 47.95 4.25 15.98
CA PHE A 4 49.21 4.86 16.38
C PHE A 4 49.56 4.50 17.83
N VAL A 5 48.59 4.62 18.74
CA VAL A 5 48.75 4.22 20.15
C VAL A 5 49.00 2.71 20.28
N ALA A 6 48.32 1.89 19.48
CA ALA A 6 48.53 0.46 19.44
C ALA A 6 49.97 0.10 19.06
N ARG A 7 50.53 0.75 18.03
CA ARG A 7 51.93 0.54 17.62
C ARG A 7 52.93 1.14 18.61
N LEU A 8 52.64 2.30 19.18
CA LEU A 8 53.51 2.99 20.13
C LEU A 8 53.67 2.21 21.45
N TYR A 9 52.60 1.59 21.94
CA TYR A 9 52.59 0.88 23.22
C TYR A 9 52.53 -0.65 23.09
N GLY A 10 52.56 -1.20 21.87
CA GLY A 10 52.45 -2.64 21.63
C GLY A 10 51.12 -3.24 22.12
N LEU A 11 50.05 -2.45 22.11
CA LEU A 11 48.75 -2.83 22.67
C LEU A 11 47.79 -3.35 21.57
N PRO A 12 46.90 -4.32 21.89
CA PRO A 12 45.79 -4.66 21.01
C PRO A 12 44.81 -3.47 20.90
N GLY A 13 44.08 -3.38 19.78
CA GLY A 13 43.29 -2.18 19.44
C GLY A 13 42.29 -1.72 20.52
N LEU A 14 41.70 -2.66 21.27
CA LEU A 14 40.81 -2.34 22.40
C LEU A 14 41.55 -1.66 23.56
N GLU A 15 42.74 -2.16 23.91
CA GLU A 15 43.55 -1.61 25.00
C GLU A 15 44.20 -0.29 24.58
N ALA A 16 44.60 -0.16 23.32
CA ALA A 16 45.02 1.13 22.76
C ALA A 16 43.91 2.18 22.83
N ALA A 17 42.65 1.78 22.56
CA ALA A 17 41.51 2.68 22.68
C ALA A 17 41.20 3.07 24.13
N LYS A 18 41.28 2.13 25.08
CA LYS A 18 41.13 2.41 26.53
C LYS A 18 42.24 3.33 27.04
N LYS A 19 43.49 3.07 26.65
CA LYS A 19 44.65 3.89 26.99
C LYS A 19 44.48 5.32 26.46
N LEU A 20 44.11 5.45 25.18
CA LEU A 20 43.81 6.73 24.58
C LEU A 20 42.68 7.46 25.33
N ALA A 21 41.58 6.77 25.67
CA ALA A 21 40.49 7.38 26.43
C ALA A 21 40.96 7.87 27.81
N SER A 22 41.77 7.07 28.52
CA SER A 22 42.36 7.45 29.81
C SER A 22 43.28 8.66 29.72
N ASP A 23 44.14 8.73 28.70
CA ASP A 23 45.10 9.82 28.53
C ASP A 23 44.41 11.17 28.26
N PHE A 24 43.21 11.14 27.67
CA PHE A 24 42.38 12.32 27.42
C PHE A 24 41.30 12.54 28.51
N GLY A 25 41.33 11.79 29.61
CA GLY A 25 40.35 11.91 30.70
C GLY A 25 38.92 11.52 30.32
N ILE A 26 38.73 10.74 29.25
CA ILE A 26 37.44 10.25 28.77
C ILE A 26 37.15 8.92 29.46
N SER A 27 36.03 8.82 30.18
CA SER A 27 35.58 7.55 30.76
C SER A 27 35.20 6.57 29.65
N TYR A 28 35.94 5.46 29.54
CA TYR A 28 35.57 4.35 28.65
C TYR A 28 34.55 3.45 29.36
N ASP A 29 33.26 3.69 29.11
CA ASP A 29 32.20 2.80 29.59
C ASP A 29 32.00 1.63 28.61
N SER A 30 32.25 0.41 29.08
CA SER A 30 32.02 -0.83 28.34
C SER A 30 30.54 -1.18 28.21
N ARG A 31 29.67 -0.50 28.95
CA ARG A 31 28.23 -0.60 28.81
C ARG A 31 27.84 0.22 27.59
N GLY A 32 27.80 -0.46 26.44
CA GLY A 32 27.48 0.13 25.15
C GLY A 32 26.35 1.15 25.27
N ARG A 33 26.68 2.42 24.98
CA ARG A 33 25.67 3.47 24.87
C ARG A 33 24.62 2.96 23.88
N ALA A 34 23.37 2.83 24.31
CA ALA A 34 22.29 2.38 23.44
C ALA A 34 22.33 3.22 22.16
N SER A 35 22.52 2.58 21.01
CA SER A 35 22.54 3.29 19.73
C SER A 35 21.27 4.15 19.67
N PRO A 36 21.38 5.45 19.30
CA PRO A 36 20.21 6.29 19.15
C PRO A 36 19.21 5.54 18.27
N LYS A 37 18.01 5.26 18.80
CA LYS A 37 16.98 4.56 18.03
C LYS A 37 16.80 5.36 16.74
N PRO A 38 16.91 4.74 15.55
CA PRO A 38 16.78 5.47 14.30
C PRO A 38 15.44 6.20 14.32
N ALA A 39 15.50 7.53 14.24
CA ALA A 39 14.31 8.36 14.24
C ALA A 39 13.45 7.92 13.06
N ARG A 40 12.27 7.36 13.35
CA ARG A 40 11.29 7.00 12.31
C ARG A 40 10.91 8.29 11.58
N ARG A 41 11.42 8.49 10.37
CA ARG A 41 11.04 9.62 9.52
C ARG A 41 9.53 9.53 9.30
N SER A 42 8.77 10.47 9.85
CA SER A 42 7.35 10.56 9.57
C SER A 42 7.17 10.84 8.08
N VAL A 43 6.42 9.99 7.38
CA VAL A 43 6.02 10.22 5.99
C VAL A 43 5.40 11.62 5.90
N SER A 44 5.90 12.46 4.98
CA SER A 44 5.39 13.82 4.79
C SER A 44 3.90 13.80 4.42
N ALA A 45 3.18 14.88 4.70
CA ALA A 45 1.76 14.99 4.36
C ALA A 45 1.53 14.77 2.85
N GLU A 46 2.40 15.32 2.00
CA GLU A 46 2.34 15.13 0.54
C GLU A 46 2.48 13.65 0.14
N LEU A 47 3.41 12.91 0.76
CA LEU A 47 3.58 11.49 0.46
C LEU A 47 2.37 10.67 0.91
N ARG A 48 1.73 11.03 2.03
CA ARG A 48 0.48 10.36 2.47
C ARG A 48 -0.65 10.63 1.49
N PHE A 49 -0.76 11.86 0.99
CA PHE A 49 -1.74 12.22 -0.02
C PHE A 49 -1.55 11.40 -1.30
N LEU A 50 -0.33 11.34 -1.83
CA LEU A 50 -0.01 10.54 -3.02
C LEU A 50 -0.29 9.03 -2.83
N GLN A 51 -0.04 8.50 -1.63
CA GLN A 51 -0.39 7.12 -1.30
C GLN A 51 -1.91 6.90 -1.27
N ALA A 52 -2.66 7.85 -0.72
CA ALA A 52 -4.12 7.80 -0.68
C ALA A 52 -4.72 7.91 -2.09
N GLU A 53 -4.21 8.84 -2.92
CA GLU A 53 -4.60 9.00 -4.32
C GLU A 53 -4.37 7.70 -5.10
N ARG A 54 -3.17 7.12 -5.01
CA ARG A 54 -2.84 5.84 -5.67
C ARG A 54 -3.74 4.69 -5.19
N LYS A 55 -4.01 4.61 -3.89
CA LYS A 55 -4.91 3.59 -3.35
C LYS A 55 -6.33 3.77 -3.89
N CYS A 56 -6.84 5.00 -3.84
CA CYS A 56 -8.19 5.34 -4.30
C CYS A 56 -8.36 4.99 -5.79
N PHE A 57 -7.40 5.42 -6.63
CA PHE A 57 -7.38 5.13 -8.04
C PHE A 57 -7.43 3.62 -8.31
N ARG A 58 -6.54 2.84 -7.67
CA ARG A 58 -6.51 1.38 -7.85
C ARG A 58 -7.85 0.72 -7.51
N VAL A 59 -8.44 1.07 -6.37
CA VAL A 59 -9.72 0.49 -5.92
C VAL A 59 -10.85 0.82 -6.91
N LEU A 60 -10.91 2.05 -7.40
CA LEU A 60 -11.92 2.48 -8.37
C LEU A 60 -11.72 1.80 -9.73
N SER A 61 -10.48 1.66 -10.20
CA SER A 61 -10.18 0.93 -11.44
C SER A 61 -10.54 -0.55 -11.34
N ASP A 62 -10.18 -1.22 -10.23
CA ASP A 62 -10.54 -2.62 -10.00
C ASP A 62 -12.06 -2.82 -10.00
N TYR A 63 -12.78 -1.84 -9.46
CA TYR A 63 -14.23 -1.86 -9.47
C TYR A 63 -14.83 -1.61 -10.85
N LEU A 64 -14.29 -0.67 -11.62
CA LEU A 64 -14.74 -0.42 -12.99
C LEU A 64 -14.65 -1.69 -13.84
N HIS A 65 -13.51 -2.40 -13.78
CA HIS A 65 -13.35 -3.68 -14.47
C HIS A 65 -14.32 -4.77 -13.98
N LEU A 66 -14.67 -4.76 -12.69
CA LEU A 66 -15.68 -5.67 -12.16
C LEU A 66 -17.06 -5.36 -12.73
N LEU A 67 -17.41 -4.08 -12.87
CA LEU A 67 -18.68 -3.64 -13.46
C LEU A 67 -18.76 -3.99 -14.94
N GLU A 68 -17.71 -3.75 -15.72
CA GLU A 68 -17.62 -4.15 -17.15
C GLU A 68 -17.85 -5.66 -17.32
N ARG A 69 -17.27 -6.46 -16.42
CA ARG A 69 -17.48 -7.91 -16.42
C ARG A 69 -18.92 -8.28 -16.06
N TRP A 70 -19.57 -7.57 -15.13
CA TRP A 70 -20.95 -7.84 -14.77
C TRP A 70 -21.93 -7.44 -15.87
N GLU A 71 -21.66 -6.33 -16.54
CA GLU A 71 -22.43 -5.86 -17.69
C GLU A 71 -22.47 -6.94 -18.77
N THR A 72 -21.32 -7.52 -19.11
CA THR A 72 -21.23 -8.57 -20.15
C THR A 72 -21.76 -9.93 -19.68
N ALA A 73 -21.44 -10.35 -18.45
CA ALA A 73 -21.78 -11.69 -17.96
C ALA A 73 -23.25 -11.84 -17.52
N TYR A 74 -23.89 -10.76 -17.08
CA TYR A 74 -25.26 -10.78 -16.55
C TYR A 74 -26.26 -9.98 -17.39
N ALA A 75 -25.88 -9.59 -18.62
CA ALA A 75 -26.79 -8.96 -19.56
C ALA A 75 -28.03 -9.85 -19.81
N PRO A 76 -29.25 -9.28 -19.80
CA PRO A 76 -30.45 -10.01 -20.18
C PRO A 76 -30.34 -10.44 -21.65
N LYS A 77 -30.68 -11.70 -21.94
CA LYS A 77 -30.56 -12.27 -23.29
C LYS A 77 -31.84 -12.07 -24.10
N SER A 78 -32.96 -11.85 -23.43
CA SER A 78 -34.25 -11.58 -24.03
C SER A 78 -34.96 -10.44 -23.28
N PRO A 79 -35.78 -9.63 -23.95
CA PRO A 79 -36.45 -8.47 -23.36
C PRO A 79 -37.47 -8.81 -22.25
N GLY A 80 -37.85 -10.09 -22.12
CA GLY A 80 -38.69 -10.60 -21.02
C GLY A 80 -37.91 -11.18 -19.84
N ASP A 81 -36.57 -11.28 -19.92
CA ASP A 81 -35.75 -11.80 -18.83
C ASP A 81 -35.67 -10.78 -17.69
N GLY A 82 -35.74 -11.27 -16.44
CA GLY A 82 -35.50 -10.46 -15.26
C GLY A 82 -34.07 -9.91 -15.22
N TRP A 83 -33.92 -8.68 -14.73
CA TRP A 83 -32.63 -8.01 -14.66
C TRP A 83 -31.84 -8.52 -13.45
N ASN A 84 -30.62 -8.99 -13.68
CA ASN A 84 -29.75 -9.38 -12.57
C ASN A 84 -29.35 -8.14 -11.75
N PRO A 85 -29.43 -8.16 -10.41
CA PRO A 85 -29.01 -7.02 -9.58
C PRO A 85 -27.58 -6.54 -9.84
N LEU A 86 -26.65 -7.45 -10.19
CA LEU A 86 -25.27 -7.10 -10.53
C LEU A 86 -25.17 -6.35 -11.87
N PHE A 87 -26.03 -6.69 -12.82
CA PHE A 87 -26.14 -5.99 -14.09
C PHE A 87 -26.69 -4.57 -13.89
N VAL A 88 -27.74 -4.44 -13.10
CA VAL A 88 -28.33 -3.13 -12.75
C VAL A 88 -27.30 -2.24 -12.04
N GLU A 89 -26.57 -2.80 -11.08
CA GLU A 89 -25.50 -2.08 -10.36
C GLU A 89 -24.39 -1.64 -11.31
N ALA A 90 -23.96 -2.52 -12.23
CA ALA A 90 -22.97 -2.17 -13.25
C ALA A 90 -23.42 -0.97 -14.07
N MET A 91 -24.63 -1.02 -14.63
CA MET A 91 -25.18 0.06 -15.45
C MET A 91 -25.28 1.38 -14.67
N GLN A 92 -25.74 1.35 -13.42
CA GLN A 92 -25.91 2.56 -12.61
C GLN A 92 -24.60 3.18 -12.13
N LYS A 93 -23.58 2.36 -11.85
CA LYS A 93 -22.34 2.82 -11.20
C LYS A 93 -21.20 3.06 -12.19
N ARG A 94 -21.24 2.51 -13.40
CA ARG A 94 -20.13 2.60 -14.38
C ARG A 94 -19.76 4.05 -14.69
N GLU A 95 -20.73 4.88 -15.07
CA GLU A 95 -20.47 6.28 -15.43
C GLU A 95 -19.97 7.10 -14.23
N TYR A 96 -20.59 6.91 -13.06
CA TYR A 96 -20.17 7.61 -11.84
C TYR A 96 -18.74 7.26 -11.43
N VAL A 97 -18.37 5.98 -11.48
CA VAL A 97 -17.00 5.53 -11.19
C VAL A 97 -16.01 6.07 -12.23
N GLY A 98 -16.40 6.09 -13.51
CA GLY A 98 -15.63 6.72 -14.58
C GLY A 98 -15.34 8.19 -14.31
N TYR A 99 -16.36 8.97 -13.94
CA TYR A 99 -16.21 10.38 -13.56
C TYR A 99 -15.22 10.58 -12.39
N LEU A 100 -15.29 9.73 -11.36
CA LEU A 100 -14.36 9.81 -10.23
C LEU A 100 -12.92 9.50 -10.67
N LEU A 101 -12.72 8.52 -11.55
CA LEU A 101 -11.40 8.19 -12.10
C LEU A 101 -10.84 9.33 -12.96
N ASP A 102 -11.66 9.92 -13.82
CA ASP A 102 -11.28 11.07 -14.64
C ASP A 102 -10.88 12.25 -13.75
N THR A 103 -11.68 12.53 -12.70
CA THR A 103 -11.36 13.57 -11.72
C THR A 103 -10.01 13.30 -11.01
N LEU A 104 -9.71 12.05 -10.67
CA LEU A 104 -8.41 11.69 -10.08
C LEU A 104 -7.24 11.84 -11.06
N LEU A 105 -7.48 11.74 -12.37
CA LEU A 105 -6.43 11.88 -13.39
C LEU A 105 -6.19 13.33 -13.78
N THR A 106 -7.26 14.06 -14.10
CA THR A 106 -7.20 15.39 -14.74
C THR A 106 -7.57 16.54 -13.81
N GLY A 107 -8.16 16.26 -12.65
CA GLY A 107 -8.62 17.28 -11.70
C GLY A 107 -7.49 18.03 -11.01
N THR A 108 -7.84 19.18 -10.44
CA THR A 108 -6.97 19.97 -9.56
C THR A 108 -6.66 19.23 -8.26
N LYS A 109 -5.67 19.71 -7.48
CA LYS A 109 -5.31 19.09 -6.20
C LYS A 109 -6.50 19.09 -5.23
N GLU A 110 -7.31 20.13 -5.27
CA GLU A 110 -8.49 20.34 -4.44
C GLU A 110 -9.61 19.35 -4.80
N GLU A 111 -9.89 19.19 -6.10
CA GLU A 111 -10.87 18.21 -6.58
C GLU A 111 -10.44 16.78 -6.26
N LYS A 112 -9.17 16.44 -6.50
CA LYS A 112 -8.60 15.15 -6.12
C LYS A 112 -8.72 14.91 -4.61
N ALA A 113 -8.42 15.92 -3.80
CA ALA A 113 -8.56 15.84 -2.36
C ALA A 113 -10.01 15.65 -1.92
N ALA A 114 -10.96 16.31 -2.59
CA ALA A 114 -12.39 16.14 -2.34
C ALA A 114 -12.86 14.72 -2.68
N VAL A 115 -12.37 14.12 -3.77
CA VAL A 115 -12.67 12.72 -4.09
C VAL A 115 -12.09 11.79 -3.02
N ILE A 116 -10.83 12.00 -2.62
CA ILE A 116 -10.14 11.14 -1.65
C ILE A 116 -10.79 11.23 -0.25
N THR A 117 -11.13 12.44 0.21
CA THR A 117 -11.72 12.66 1.54
C THR A 117 -13.23 12.45 1.56
N GLY A 118 -13.95 12.97 0.56
CA GLY A 118 -15.41 12.89 0.44
C GLY A 118 -15.92 11.48 0.12
N HIS A 119 -15.17 10.69 -0.65
CA HIS A 119 -15.59 9.34 -1.04
C HIS A 119 -14.88 8.21 -0.29
N GLY A 120 -14.12 8.50 0.77
CA GLY A 120 -13.40 7.47 1.53
C GLY A 120 -14.28 6.29 1.98
N LYS A 121 -15.52 6.55 2.43
CA LYS A 121 -16.48 5.50 2.82
C LYS A 121 -16.99 4.68 1.64
N GLU A 122 -17.22 5.32 0.49
CA GLU A 122 -17.68 4.63 -0.72
C GLU A 122 -16.54 3.80 -1.32
N VAL A 123 -15.31 4.33 -1.34
CA VAL A 123 -14.11 3.59 -1.73
C VAL A 123 -13.89 2.38 -0.83
N GLU A 124 -14.07 2.49 0.48
CA GLU A 124 -13.96 1.35 1.40
C GLU A 124 -15.06 0.30 1.15
N ARG A 125 -16.29 0.75 0.87
CA ARG A 125 -17.40 -0.14 0.47
C ARG A 125 -17.08 -0.87 -0.84
N ILE A 126 -16.55 -0.15 -1.82
CA ILE A 126 -16.11 -0.69 -3.10
C ILE A 126 -14.97 -1.68 -2.90
N GLU A 127 -13.94 -1.33 -2.11
CA GLU A 127 -12.79 -2.20 -1.80
C GLU A 127 -13.26 -3.54 -1.19
N ARG A 128 -14.20 -3.50 -0.25
CA ARG A 128 -14.83 -4.71 0.29
C ARG A 128 -15.59 -5.51 -0.78
N ARG A 129 -16.32 -4.82 -1.66
CA ARG A 129 -17.10 -5.48 -2.72
C ARG A 129 -16.19 -6.16 -3.73
N VAL A 130 -15.16 -5.47 -4.21
CA VAL A 130 -14.11 -6.02 -5.09
C VAL A 130 -13.45 -7.24 -4.44
N SER A 131 -13.04 -7.12 -3.16
CA SER A 131 -12.39 -8.21 -2.42
C SER A 131 -13.26 -9.47 -2.35
N LYS A 132 -14.57 -9.31 -2.10
CA LYS A 132 -15.54 -10.43 -2.04
C LYS A 132 -15.60 -11.20 -3.36
N PHE A 133 -15.55 -10.50 -4.49
CA PHE A 133 -15.62 -11.14 -5.81
C PHE A 133 -14.27 -11.65 -6.31
N ALA A 134 -13.16 -10.98 -5.94
CA ALA A 134 -11.81 -11.48 -6.18
C ALA A 134 -11.58 -12.83 -5.47
N ALA A 135 -11.99 -12.95 -4.20
CA ALA A 135 -11.88 -14.20 -3.44
C ALA A 135 -12.72 -15.34 -4.06
N ARG A 136 -13.94 -15.05 -4.52
CA ARG A 136 -14.80 -16.03 -5.21
C ARG A 136 -14.18 -16.53 -6.53
N GLY A 137 -13.55 -15.63 -7.30
CA GLY A 137 -12.86 -15.99 -8.53
C GLY A 137 -11.63 -16.88 -8.30
N GLN A 138 -10.89 -16.65 -7.22
CA GLN A 138 -9.73 -17.47 -6.85
C GLN A 138 -10.13 -18.86 -6.34
N ALA A 139 -11.21 -18.97 -5.54
CA ALA A 139 -11.73 -20.25 -5.08
C ALA A 139 -12.19 -21.17 -6.24
N SER A 140 -12.83 -20.59 -7.26
CA SER A 140 -13.23 -21.32 -8.48
C SER A 140 -12.01 -21.78 -9.31
N ARG A 141 -10.99 -20.92 -9.45
CA ARG A 141 -9.73 -21.25 -10.17
C ARG A 141 -8.87 -22.29 -9.43
N GLY A 142 -8.84 -22.26 -8.10
CA GLY A 142 -8.10 -23.23 -7.28
C GLY A 142 -8.67 -24.64 -7.35
N ASN A 143 -9.99 -24.77 -7.52
CA ASN A 143 -10.64 -26.08 -7.63
C ASN A 143 -10.39 -26.74 -9.00
N SER A 144 -10.34 -25.95 -10.07
CA SER A 144 -10.09 -26.45 -11.43
C SER A 144 -8.66 -27.02 -11.60
N ARG A 145 -7.67 -26.51 -10.84
CA ARG A 145 -6.29 -27.04 -10.86
C ARG A 145 -6.14 -28.38 -10.12
N ARG A 146 -7.04 -28.71 -9.19
CA ARG A 146 -7.00 -29.97 -8.43
C ARG A 146 -7.61 -31.16 -9.18
N GLN A 147 -8.43 -30.90 -10.21
CA GLN A 147 -9.11 -31.97 -10.97
C GLN A 147 -8.35 -32.44 -12.22
N HIS A 148 -7.28 -31.77 -12.65
CA HIS A 148 -6.45 -32.16 -13.80
C HIS A 148 -5.17 -32.95 -13.40
N GLY A 149 -5.13 -33.49 -12.19
CA GLY A 149 -3.98 -34.21 -11.64
C GLY A 149 -4.34 -35.60 -11.10
N ARG A 150 -5.16 -36.36 -11.83
CA ARG A 150 -5.36 -37.81 -11.62
C ARG A 150 -5.41 -38.51 -12.96
#